data_AF-A0A954M7E6-F1
#
_entry.id   AF-A0A954M7E6-F1
#
_cell.length_a   1.000
_cell.length_b   1.000
_cell.length_c   1.000
_cell.angle_alpha   90.00
_cell.angle_beta   90.00
_cell.angle_gamma   90.00
#
_symmetry.space_group_name_H-M   'P 1'
#
loop_
_entity.id
_entity.type
_entity.pdbx_description
1 polymer ?
#
loop_
_entity_poly.entity_id
_entity_poly.type
_entity_poly.pdbx_seq_one_letter_code
_entity_poly.pdbx_strand_id
1 'polypeptide(L)'
;MFCNQCEQTQNGTGCTDLGVCGKDPDMQSLQEILLYGVKGMAAYANHARRLGKTDEGVNAFIEEALFATMTNVNFDIPTLLELVLECGRQNLKVMEMLDQGHAERFGTPEPTVVKEGTQAGPGILVTGHDMVDLELLLEQTAGTGINVYTHGEMLPAHSYPELKKHPHLVGHFGGPWQNQQWEFPMFSGPIVATTNCVLIPSDTYADRLFTTRITAVPGGTRITDDNFAPVIAKAKECDSLTENIVRESTIGFHHSVILGLADKVVEAVKAGDIQRFYVIGGCDGAELGRNYYTQVAEQSPEQSVILTLGCGKYRIRNHDYGTVAGIPRLLDMGQCNDAYGAVQVALALSQAFDCSVNDLPLEIVLSWFEQ
;
A
#
# COMPACT_ATOMS: atom_id res chain seq x y z
N MET A 1 -25.71 -13.85 -7.94
CA MET A 1 -25.52 -12.97 -6.76
C MET A 1 -25.33 -13.81 -5.51
N PHE A 2 -24.91 -13.23 -4.38
CA PHE A 2 -25.09 -13.85 -3.07
C PHE A 2 -25.40 -12.79 -2.03
N CYS A 3 -26.64 -12.75 -1.52
CA CYS A 3 -27.06 -11.78 -0.50
C CYS A 3 -27.82 -12.49 0.62
N ASN A 4 -27.34 -12.36 1.86
CA ASN A 4 -27.91 -12.99 3.04
C ASN A 4 -28.13 -12.01 4.22
N GLN A 5 -28.19 -10.70 3.95
CA GLN A 5 -28.20 -9.68 5.00
C GLN A 5 -29.56 -9.48 5.71
N CYS A 6 -30.66 -10.02 5.18
CA CYS A 6 -31.99 -9.89 5.79
C CYS A 6 -32.57 -11.24 6.22
N GLU A 7 -33.48 -11.20 7.19
CA GLU A 7 -34.14 -12.39 7.75
C GLU A 7 -34.91 -13.19 6.68
N GLN A 8 -35.49 -12.50 5.70
CA GLN A 8 -36.26 -13.10 4.60
C GLN A 8 -35.39 -13.69 3.47
N THR A 9 -34.09 -13.82 3.66
CA THR A 9 -33.21 -14.42 2.65
C THR A 9 -33.71 -15.81 2.24
N GLN A 10 -33.52 -16.17 0.97
CA GLN A 10 -34.05 -17.41 0.41
C GLN A 10 -33.62 -18.62 1.27
N ASN A 11 -34.60 -19.41 1.70
CA ASN A 11 -34.43 -20.60 2.56
C ASN A 11 -33.69 -20.35 3.89
N GLY A 12 -33.59 -19.09 4.34
CA GLY A 12 -32.80 -18.74 5.52
C GLY A 12 -31.28 -18.89 5.32
N THR A 13 -30.80 -19.00 4.07
CA THR A 13 -29.37 -19.19 3.76
C THR A 13 -28.77 -18.03 2.95
N GLY A 14 -29.38 -17.66 1.83
CA GLY A 14 -28.81 -16.70 0.88
C GLY A 14 -29.58 -16.64 -0.43
N CYS A 15 -29.84 -15.44 -0.94
CA CYS A 15 -30.44 -15.25 -2.27
C CYS A 15 -29.35 -15.38 -3.34
N THR A 16 -29.49 -16.33 -4.27
CA THR A 16 -28.46 -16.62 -5.30
C THR A 16 -28.81 -16.14 -6.71
N ASP A 17 -30.11 -16.08 -7.03
CA ASP A 17 -30.60 -15.69 -8.37
C ASP A 17 -31.30 -14.32 -8.36
N LEU A 18 -32.33 -14.17 -7.50
CA LEU A 18 -33.05 -12.92 -7.27
C LEU A 18 -33.32 -12.81 -5.77
N GLY A 19 -33.13 -11.63 -5.20
CA GLY A 19 -33.48 -11.35 -3.81
C GLY A 19 -34.98 -11.47 -3.57
N VAL A 20 -35.38 -12.04 -2.44
CA VAL A 20 -36.81 -12.06 -2.00
C VAL A 20 -37.38 -10.63 -1.92
N CYS A 21 -36.52 -9.65 -1.62
CA CYS A 21 -36.84 -8.23 -1.60
C CYS A 21 -36.93 -7.57 -3.00
N GLY A 22 -36.69 -8.31 -4.08
CA GLY A 22 -36.69 -7.80 -5.45
C GLY A 22 -35.33 -7.30 -5.98
N LYS A 23 -34.27 -7.35 -5.16
CA LYS A 23 -32.90 -6.99 -5.58
C LYS A 23 -32.37 -8.01 -6.59
N ASP A 24 -31.96 -7.56 -7.77
CA ASP A 24 -31.37 -8.41 -8.81
C ASP A 24 -29.84 -8.52 -8.71
N PRO A 25 -29.20 -9.38 -9.53
CA PRO A 25 -27.75 -9.54 -9.50
C PRO A 25 -26.93 -8.30 -9.84
N ASP A 26 -27.41 -7.41 -10.70
CA ASP A 26 -26.69 -6.21 -11.10
C ASP A 26 -26.68 -5.19 -9.96
N MET A 27 -27.83 -5.01 -9.31
CA MET A 27 -27.96 -4.20 -8.09
C MET A 27 -27.09 -4.74 -6.95
N GLN A 28 -27.07 -6.07 -6.74
CA GLN A 28 -26.18 -6.67 -5.75
C GLN A 28 -24.71 -6.39 -6.07
N SER A 29 -24.32 -6.51 -7.33
CA SER A 29 -22.93 -6.29 -7.76
C SER A 29 -22.49 -4.84 -7.50
N LEU A 30 -23.35 -3.85 -7.79
CA LEU A 30 -23.06 -2.45 -7.47
C LEU A 30 -22.97 -2.19 -5.96
N GLN A 31 -23.87 -2.77 -5.16
CA GLN A 31 -23.80 -2.66 -3.69
C GLN A 31 -22.52 -3.32 -3.14
N GLU A 32 -22.10 -4.47 -3.67
CA GLU A 32 -20.85 -5.13 -3.29
C GLU A 32 -19.62 -4.31 -3.66
N ILE A 33 -19.57 -3.76 -4.89
CA ILE A 33 -18.49 -2.86 -5.32
C ILE A 33 -18.40 -1.63 -4.41
N LEU A 34 -19.55 -1.02 -4.09
CA LEU A 34 -19.61 0.13 -3.17
C LEU A 34 -19.09 -0.24 -1.78
N LEU A 35 -19.52 -1.39 -1.22
CA LEU A 35 -19.01 -1.87 0.07
C LEU A 35 -17.51 -2.18 0.04
N TYR A 36 -16.99 -2.68 -1.07
CA TYR A 36 -15.56 -2.95 -1.24
C TYR A 36 -14.76 -1.64 -1.26
N GLY A 37 -15.19 -0.67 -2.07
CA GLY A 37 -14.57 0.65 -2.14
C GLY A 37 -14.61 1.41 -0.81
N VAL A 38 -15.73 1.33 -0.07
CA VAL A 38 -15.86 1.95 1.25
C VAL A 38 -14.88 1.34 2.26
N LYS A 39 -14.58 0.04 2.18
CA LYS A 39 -13.57 -0.59 3.06
C LYS A 39 -12.16 -0.04 2.78
N GLY A 40 -11.75 0.02 1.52
CA GLY A 40 -10.44 0.58 1.14
C GLY A 40 -10.32 2.05 1.53
N MET A 41 -11.37 2.84 1.23
CA MET A 41 -11.45 4.25 1.62
C MET A 41 -11.38 4.44 3.14
N ALA A 42 -12.12 3.62 3.91
CA ALA A 42 -12.09 3.67 5.36
C ALA A 42 -10.72 3.28 5.95
N ALA A 43 -9.98 2.37 5.30
CA ALA A 43 -8.63 1.99 5.71
C ALA A 43 -7.67 3.19 5.58
N TYR A 44 -7.65 3.88 4.44
CA TYR A 44 -6.82 5.08 4.28
C TYR A 44 -7.29 6.26 5.16
N ALA A 45 -8.60 6.43 5.34
CA ALA A 45 -9.14 7.48 6.21
C ALA A 45 -8.78 7.21 7.68
N ASN A 46 -8.72 5.95 8.10
CA ASN A 46 -8.23 5.58 9.43
C ASN A 46 -6.77 6.00 9.65
N HIS A 47 -5.92 5.85 8.64
CA HIS A 47 -4.52 6.28 8.66
C HIS A 47 -4.42 7.81 8.67
N ALA A 48 -5.13 8.49 7.76
CA ALA A 48 -5.15 9.95 7.66
C ALA A 48 -5.55 10.62 8.99
N ARG A 49 -6.54 10.05 9.70
CA ARG A 49 -6.96 10.53 11.03
C ARG A 49 -5.83 10.57 12.05
N ARG A 50 -4.89 9.61 12.03
CA ARG A 50 -3.72 9.61 12.93
C ARG A 50 -2.76 10.75 12.66
N LEU A 51 -2.78 11.26 11.44
CA LEU A 51 -2.00 12.41 10.99
C LEU A 51 -2.76 13.72 11.18
N GLY A 52 -3.90 13.69 11.89
CA GLY A 52 -4.76 14.86 12.10
C GLY A 52 -5.56 15.28 10.88
N LYS A 53 -5.64 14.43 9.85
CA LYS A 53 -6.35 14.72 8.59
C LYS A 53 -7.74 14.08 8.61
N THR A 54 -8.76 14.93 8.50
CA THR A 54 -10.17 14.52 8.45
C THR A 54 -10.95 15.40 7.49
N ASP A 55 -11.97 14.82 6.86
CA ASP A 55 -12.90 15.54 5.99
C ASP A 55 -14.33 15.11 6.33
N GLU A 56 -15.22 16.08 6.58
CA GLU A 56 -16.61 15.80 6.95
C GLU A 56 -17.40 15.19 5.79
N GLY A 57 -17.11 15.57 4.54
CA GLY A 57 -17.73 15.01 3.35
C GLY A 57 -17.38 13.54 3.15
N VAL A 58 -16.11 13.17 3.35
CA VAL A 58 -15.68 11.76 3.34
C VAL A 58 -16.43 10.96 4.41
N ASN A 59 -16.53 11.49 5.63
CA ASN A 59 -17.21 10.80 6.73
C ASN A 59 -18.71 10.62 6.44
N ALA A 60 -19.39 11.67 5.98
CA ALA A 60 -20.78 11.62 5.59
C ALA A 60 -21.02 10.62 4.44
N PHE A 61 -20.15 10.59 3.44
CA PHE A 61 -20.27 9.66 2.33
C PHE A 61 -20.13 8.19 2.78
N ILE A 62 -19.27 7.87 3.74
CA ILE A 62 -19.20 6.50 4.31
C ILE A 62 -20.57 6.10 4.87
N GLU A 63 -21.23 7.01 5.61
CA GLU A 63 -22.54 6.75 6.21
C GLU A 63 -23.63 6.58 5.13
N GLU A 64 -23.64 7.45 4.12
CA GLU A 64 -24.58 7.38 2.98
C GLU A 64 -24.40 6.10 2.16
N ALA A 65 -23.15 5.74 1.85
CA ALA A 65 -22.83 4.54 1.09
C ALA A 65 -23.25 3.27 1.84
N LEU A 66 -22.99 3.19 3.16
CA LEU A 66 -23.46 2.08 3.98
C LEU A 66 -24.99 2.02 4.01
N PHE A 67 -25.67 3.16 4.19
CA PHE A 67 -27.12 3.20 4.23
C PHE A 67 -27.76 2.77 2.91
N ALA A 68 -27.21 3.18 1.77
CA ALA A 68 -27.67 2.79 0.44
C ALA A 68 -27.64 1.27 0.18
N THR A 69 -26.80 0.52 0.91
CA THR A 69 -26.65 -0.94 0.74
C THR A 69 -27.57 -1.76 1.64
N MET A 70 -28.31 -1.10 2.55
CA MET A 70 -29.24 -1.77 3.45
C MET A 70 -30.47 -2.32 2.71
N THR A 71 -31.14 -3.29 3.34
CA THR A 71 -32.34 -3.90 2.80
C THR A 71 -33.46 -2.87 2.62
N ASN A 72 -34.04 -2.84 1.43
CA ASN A 72 -35.15 -1.96 1.04
C ASN A 72 -34.82 -0.46 1.01
N VAL A 73 -33.56 -0.07 0.79
CA VAL A 73 -33.16 1.34 0.67
C VAL A 73 -33.04 1.79 -0.79
N ASN A 74 -32.13 1.20 -1.56
CA ASN A 74 -31.89 1.59 -2.94
C ASN A 74 -31.93 0.39 -3.91
N PHE A 75 -32.87 0.44 -4.86
CA PHE A 75 -33.05 -0.53 -5.96
C PHE A 75 -32.92 0.13 -7.34
N ASP A 76 -32.38 1.34 -7.40
CA ASP A 76 -32.20 2.07 -8.65
C ASP A 76 -30.74 1.94 -9.13
N ILE A 77 -30.55 1.24 -10.25
CA ILE A 77 -29.22 0.96 -10.82
C ILE A 77 -28.44 2.24 -11.15
N PRO A 78 -29.03 3.27 -11.82
CA PRO A 78 -28.33 4.53 -12.07
C PRO A 78 -27.78 5.19 -10.81
N THR A 79 -28.58 5.33 -9.75
CA THR A 79 -28.12 5.95 -8.50
C THR A 79 -27.08 5.10 -7.77
N LEU A 80 -27.18 3.77 -7.82
CA LEU A 80 -26.13 2.88 -7.30
C LEU A 80 -24.81 3.05 -8.04
N LEU A 81 -24.85 3.20 -9.37
CA LEU A 81 -23.65 3.49 -10.17
C LEU A 81 -23.05 4.86 -9.84
N GLU A 82 -23.89 5.88 -9.63
CA GLU A 82 -23.44 7.21 -9.19
C GLU A 82 -22.70 7.14 -7.86
N LEU A 83 -23.20 6.37 -6.89
CA LEU A 83 -22.54 6.14 -5.60
C LEU A 83 -21.21 5.41 -5.74
N VAL A 84 -21.11 4.41 -6.62
CA VAL A 84 -19.84 3.72 -6.90
C VAL A 84 -18.80 4.70 -7.47
N LEU A 85 -19.20 5.56 -8.40
CA LEU A 85 -18.31 6.58 -8.97
C LEU A 85 -17.95 7.68 -7.94
N GLU A 86 -18.88 8.05 -7.07
CA GLU A 86 -18.63 8.97 -5.96
C GLU A 86 -17.64 8.36 -4.96
N CYS A 87 -17.74 7.06 -4.66
CA CYS A 87 -16.77 6.36 -3.83
C CYS A 87 -15.35 6.47 -4.39
N GLY A 88 -15.17 6.41 -5.71
CA GLY A 88 -13.89 6.65 -6.36
C GLY A 88 -13.36 8.08 -6.14
N ARG A 89 -14.24 9.09 -6.24
CA ARG A 89 -13.89 10.50 -6.00
C ARG A 89 -13.52 10.77 -4.54
N GLN A 90 -14.29 10.22 -3.61
CA GLN A 90 -14.02 10.33 -2.17
C GLN A 90 -12.73 9.58 -1.79
N ASN A 91 -12.48 8.41 -2.38
CA ASN A 91 -11.22 7.68 -2.16
C ASN A 91 -10.00 8.47 -2.64
N LEU A 92 -10.09 9.15 -3.79
CA LEU A 92 -9.03 10.07 -4.25
C LEU A 92 -8.77 11.18 -3.24
N LYS A 93 -9.83 11.76 -2.65
CA LYS A 93 -9.73 12.77 -1.60
C LYS A 93 -9.06 12.23 -0.33
N VAL A 94 -9.36 10.99 0.05
CA VAL A 94 -8.74 10.34 1.20
C VAL A 94 -7.24 10.08 0.97
N MET A 95 -6.86 9.59 -0.21
CA MET A 95 -5.45 9.39 -0.54
C MET A 95 -4.69 10.73 -0.58
N GLU A 96 -5.30 11.81 -1.08
CA GLU A 96 -4.74 13.17 -0.99
C GLU A 96 -4.50 13.60 0.46
N MET A 97 -5.48 13.40 1.35
CA MET A 97 -5.32 13.71 2.77
C MET A 97 -4.19 12.90 3.41
N LEU A 98 -4.07 11.62 3.06
CA LEU A 98 -3.03 10.75 3.59
C LEU A 98 -1.63 11.15 3.09
N ASP A 99 -1.49 11.45 1.79
CA ASP A 99 -0.27 11.99 1.17
C ASP A 99 0.20 13.27 1.87
N GLN A 100 -0.71 14.24 2.06
CA GLN A 100 -0.43 15.48 2.78
C GLN A 100 -0.05 15.23 4.23
N GLY A 101 -0.77 14.34 4.93
CA GLY A 101 -0.48 13.98 6.31
C GLY A 101 0.92 13.37 6.47
N HIS A 102 1.31 12.47 5.56
CA HIS A 102 2.64 11.88 5.54
C HIS A 102 3.70 12.93 5.25
N ALA A 103 3.52 13.76 4.22
CA ALA A 103 4.48 14.79 3.85
C ALA A 103 4.69 15.84 4.96
N GLU A 104 3.62 16.26 5.64
CA GLU A 104 3.70 17.23 6.74
C GLU A 104 4.37 16.66 7.99
N ARG A 105 4.07 15.39 8.34
CA ARG A 105 4.61 14.77 9.56
C ARG A 105 6.02 14.25 9.37
N PHE A 106 6.28 13.57 8.25
CA PHE A 106 7.51 12.81 8.04
C PHE A 106 8.46 13.43 7.01
N GLY A 107 8.06 14.56 6.41
CA GLY A 107 8.76 15.20 5.29
C GLY A 107 8.38 14.59 3.95
N THR A 108 8.64 15.31 2.86
CA THR A 108 8.39 14.78 1.50
C THR A 108 9.43 13.70 1.17
N PRO A 109 9.02 12.53 0.64
CA PRO A 109 9.96 11.48 0.28
C PRO A 109 11.02 11.92 -0.73
N GLU A 110 12.23 11.41 -0.59
CA GLU A 110 13.37 11.65 -1.48
C GLU A 110 14.05 10.36 -1.95
N PRO A 111 14.69 10.35 -3.14
CA PRO A 111 15.46 9.22 -3.61
C PRO A 111 16.46 8.74 -2.56
N THR A 112 16.32 7.48 -2.13
CA THR A 112 17.08 6.92 -1.02
C THR A 112 17.56 5.52 -1.34
N VAL A 113 18.84 5.24 -1.05
CA VAL A 113 19.42 3.90 -1.09
C VAL A 113 19.10 3.17 0.20
N VAL A 114 18.42 2.03 0.09
CA VAL A 114 18.03 1.16 1.20
C VAL A 114 18.82 -0.14 1.13
N LYS A 115 19.39 -0.54 2.26
CA LYS A 115 20.02 -1.86 2.41
C LYS A 115 18.95 -2.91 2.67
N GLU A 116 18.95 -3.96 1.87
CA GLU A 116 18.06 -5.10 2.04
C GLU A 116 18.80 -6.29 2.63
N GLY A 117 18.21 -6.92 3.65
CA GLY A 117 18.82 -8.00 4.42
C GLY A 117 18.92 -7.65 5.91
N THR A 118 19.94 -8.16 6.57
CA THR A 118 20.13 -8.02 8.03
C THR A 118 21.51 -7.48 8.38
N GLN A 119 21.57 -6.69 9.44
CA GLN A 119 22.80 -6.29 10.14
C GLN A 119 22.91 -7.06 11.46
N ALA A 120 24.14 -7.26 11.95
CA ALA A 120 24.36 -7.99 13.19
C ALA A 120 23.72 -7.30 14.41
N GLY A 121 23.09 -8.08 15.29
CA GLY A 121 22.51 -7.61 16.56
C GLY A 121 21.00 -7.84 16.70
N PRO A 122 20.39 -7.43 17.84
CA PRO A 122 18.95 -7.54 18.06
C PRO A 122 18.17 -6.74 17.00
N GLY A 123 17.03 -7.28 16.54
CA GLY A 123 16.23 -6.65 15.50
C GLY A 123 14.73 -6.66 15.81
N ILE A 124 13.99 -5.67 15.32
CA ILE A 124 12.52 -5.66 15.28
C ILE A 124 12.11 -5.47 13.81
N LEU A 125 11.17 -6.28 13.32
CA LEU A 125 10.64 -6.17 11.96
C LEU A 125 9.25 -5.54 11.98
N VAL A 126 9.05 -4.44 11.27
CA VAL A 126 7.75 -3.76 11.14
C VAL A 126 7.15 -4.04 9.77
N THR A 127 5.90 -4.50 9.74
CA THR A 127 5.15 -4.79 8.51
C THR A 127 3.79 -4.10 8.53
N GLY A 128 3.20 -3.89 7.36
CA GLY A 128 1.96 -3.17 7.18
C GLY A 128 2.21 -1.83 6.49
N HIS A 129 1.47 -0.79 6.87
CA HIS A 129 1.54 0.51 6.21
C HIS A 129 1.69 1.71 7.16
N ASP A 130 1.52 1.53 8.47
CA ASP A 130 1.32 2.67 9.36
C ASP A 130 2.65 3.27 9.83
N MET A 131 3.00 4.43 9.27
CA MET A 131 4.23 5.14 9.58
C MET A 131 4.23 5.79 10.96
N VAL A 132 3.06 6.06 11.56
CA VAL A 132 2.98 6.59 12.93
C VAL A 132 3.35 5.50 13.94
N ASP A 133 2.92 4.25 13.71
CA ASP A 133 3.36 3.11 14.53
C ASP A 133 4.88 2.90 14.43
N LEU A 134 5.46 3.07 13.23
CA LEU A 134 6.90 3.00 13.04
C LEU A 134 7.64 4.13 13.77
N GLU A 135 7.18 5.37 13.66
CA GLU A 135 7.77 6.52 14.38
C GLU A 135 7.80 6.27 15.89
N LEU A 136 6.66 5.89 16.49
CA LEU A 136 6.56 5.60 17.92
C LEU A 136 7.49 4.46 18.35
N LEU A 137 7.61 3.42 17.52
CA LEU A 137 8.56 2.34 17.76
C LEU A 137 10.02 2.84 17.68
N LEU A 138 10.35 3.67 16.69
CA LEU A 138 11.69 4.24 16.52
C LEU A 138 12.09 5.15 17.69
N GLU A 139 11.16 5.95 18.20
CA GLU A 139 11.35 6.78 19.39
C GLU A 139 11.62 5.92 20.63
N GLN A 140 10.84 4.86 20.85
CA GLN A 140 10.96 4.00 22.03
C GLN A 140 12.17 3.05 21.97
N THR A 141 12.66 2.74 20.77
CA THR A 141 13.85 1.91 20.55
C THR A 141 15.15 2.74 20.51
N ALA A 142 15.06 4.06 20.51
CA ALA A 142 16.24 4.94 20.48
C ALA A 142 17.17 4.67 21.68
N GLY A 143 18.47 4.47 21.40
CA GLY A 143 19.48 4.20 22.42
C GLY A 143 19.43 2.80 23.06
N THR A 144 18.52 1.91 22.62
CA THR A 144 18.41 0.55 23.17
C THR A 144 19.42 -0.44 22.57
N GLY A 145 20.05 -0.09 21.44
CA GLY A 145 20.92 -0.98 20.67
C GLY A 145 20.17 -1.99 19.80
N ILE A 146 18.84 -1.85 19.66
CA ILE A 146 18.01 -2.69 18.80
C ILE A 146 17.85 -2.04 17.44
N ASN A 147 18.13 -2.80 16.38
CA ASN A 147 17.91 -2.42 15.00
C ASN A 147 16.42 -2.56 14.63
N VAL A 148 15.89 -1.62 13.84
CA VAL A 148 14.53 -1.65 13.31
C VAL A 148 14.59 -1.85 11.79
N TYR A 149 13.78 -2.79 11.31
CA TYR A 149 13.68 -3.17 9.91
C TYR A 149 12.25 -2.98 9.43
N THR A 150 12.10 -2.65 8.15
CA THR A 150 10.80 -2.64 7.46
C THR A 150 10.59 -3.95 6.69
N HIS A 151 9.33 -4.34 6.47
CA HIS A 151 8.91 -5.46 5.61
C HIS A 151 7.72 -5.04 4.74
N GLY A 152 7.64 -5.58 3.52
CA GLY A 152 6.56 -5.31 2.58
C GLY A 152 6.31 -3.82 2.36
N GLU A 153 5.06 -3.41 2.57
CA GLU A 153 4.58 -2.04 2.37
C GLU A 153 5.19 -0.99 3.32
N MET A 154 6.03 -1.38 4.27
CA MET A 154 6.82 -0.44 5.08
C MET A 154 8.13 -0.01 4.39
N LEU A 155 8.53 -0.61 3.26
CA LEU A 155 9.73 -0.20 2.50
C LEU A 155 9.81 1.32 2.25
N PRO A 156 8.73 2.00 1.83
CA PRO A 156 8.75 3.43 1.56
C PRO A 156 9.07 4.30 2.79
N ALA A 157 8.95 3.80 4.01
CA ALA A 157 9.32 4.57 5.21
C ALA A 157 10.77 5.10 5.16
N HIS A 158 11.65 4.38 4.46
CA HIS A 158 13.05 4.77 4.29
C HIS A 158 13.25 5.99 3.39
N SER A 159 12.27 6.45 2.63
CA SER A 159 12.41 7.67 1.81
C SER A 159 11.98 8.93 2.55
N TYR A 160 11.35 8.83 3.72
CA TYR A 160 10.86 9.98 4.50
C TYR A 160 11.96 10.59 5.37
N PRO A 161 12.31 11.89 5.20
CA PRO A 161 13.40 12.53 5.92
C PRO A 161 13.35 12.42 7.45
N GLU A 162 12.18 12.56 8.08
CA GLU A 162 12.07 12.50 9.54
C GLU A 162 12.28 11.08 10.09
N LEU A 163 11.77 10.06 9.41
CA LEU A 163 11.99 8.66 9.81
C LEU A 163 13.45 8.23 9.60
N LYS A 164 14.08 8.69 8.51
CA LYS A 164 15.49 8.43 8.19
C LYS A 164 16.48 8.98 9.22
N LYS A 165 16.09 9.98 10.03
CA LYS A 165 16.96 10.54 11.08
C LYS A 165 17.28 9.53 12.18
N HIS A 166 16.50 8.46 12.30
CA HIS A 166 16.75 7.39 13.27
C HIS A 166 17.80 6.42 12.71
N PRO A 167 19.06 6.44 13.18
CA PRO A 167 20.15 5.65 12.59
C PRO A 167 19.97 4.13 12.78
N HIS A 168 19.11 3.73 13.70
CA HIS A 168 18.75 2.33 13.95
C HIS A 168 17.57 1.86 13.09
N LEU A 169 16.98 2.70 12.23
CA LEU A 169 16.17 2.24 11.09
C LEU A 169 17.14 1.75 10.01
N VAL A 170 17.54 0.49 10.09
CA VAL A 170 18.77 0.02 9.42
C VAL A 170 18.58 -0.60 8.04
N GLY A 171 17.34 -0.97 7.67
CA GLY A 171 17.08 -1.55 6.36
C GLY A 171 15.71 -2.18 6.18
N HIS A 172 15.60 -2.95 5.10
CA HIS A 172 14.40 -3.67 4.71
C HIS A 172 14.68 -5.18 4.64
N PHE A 173 13.75 -5.99 5.15
CA PHE A 173 13.89 -7.44 5.16
C PHE A 173 12.69 -8.08 4.46
N GLY A 174 12.97 -9.05 3.60
CA GLY A 174 11.95 -9.83 2.90
C GLY A 174 11.35 -9.14 1.69
N GLY A 175 10.12 -9.50 1.36
CA GLY A 175 9.45 -9.12 0.14
C GLY A 175 7.95 -8.88 0.31
N PRO A 176 7.11 -9.37 -0.61
CA PRO A 176 5.66 -9.19 -0.56
C PRO A 176 5.02 -10.04 0.55
N TRP A 177 3.84 -9.63 1.00
CA TRP A 177 3.18 -10.16 2.20
C TRP A 177 2.93 -11.68 2.20
N GLN A 178 2.72 -12.31 1.05
CA GLN A 178 2.47 -13.76 1.00
C GLN A 178 3.70 -14.58 1.38
N ASN A 179 4.89 -13.96 1.36
CA ASN A 179 6.15 -14.62 1.71
C ASN A 179 6.40 -14.71 3.22
N GLN A 180 5.59 -14.02 4.03
CA GLN A 180 5.75 -13.95 5.48
C GLN A 180 5.85 -15.33 6.15
N GLN A 181 5.16 -16.33 5.62
CA GLN A 181 5.17 -17.69 6.18
C GLN A 181 6.55 -18.36 6.18
N TRP A 182 7.48 -17.92 5.33
CA TRP A 182 8.86 -18.38 5.32
C TRP A 182 9.86 -17.27 5.68
N GLU A 183 9.52 -15.99 5.44
CA GLU A 183 10.37 -14.85 5.79
C GLU A 183 10.41 -14.59 7.30
N PHE A 184 9.27 -14.57 7.98
CA PHE A 184 9.21 -14.28 9.42
C PHE A 184 9.91 -15.33 10.29
N PRO A 185 9.84 -16.65 9.98
CA PRO A 185 10.68 -17.64 10.65
C PRO A 185 12.19 -17.38 10.55
N MET A 186 12.68 -16.75 9.47
CA MET A 186 14.11 -16.48 9.26
C MET A 186 14.59 -15.21 9.96
N PHE A 187 13.69 -14.27 10.27
CA PHE A 187 14.02 -13.10 11.09
C PHE A 187 13.97 -13.50 12.56
N SER A 188 15.06 -13.40 13.33
CA SER A 188 15.09 -13.93 14.71
C SER A 188 14.31 -13.08 15.73
N GLY A 189 14.21 -11.77 15.50
CA GLY A 189 13.58 -10.81 16.41
C GLY A 189 12.05 -10.78 16.33
N PRO A 190 11.38 -9.97 17.17
CA PRO A 190 9.93 -9.82 17.10
C PRO A 190 9.48 -9.10 15.82
N ILE A 191 8.26 -9.40 15.41
CA ILE A 191 7.57 -8.77 14.28
C ILE A 191 6.43 -7.91 14.82
N VAL A 192 6.25 -6.71 14.29
CA VAL A 192 5.14 -5.79 14.59
C VAL A 192 4.31 -5.58 13.33
N ALA A 193 3.09 -6.12 13.31
CA ALA A 193 2.13 -5.91 12.23
C ALA A 193 1.20 -4.74 12.55
N THR A 194 1.32 -3.65 11.79
CA THR A 194 0.55 -2.41 11.98
C THR A 194 -0.82 -2.43 11.29
N THR A 195 -0.93 -3.20 10.20
CA THR A 195 -2.11 -3.35 9.34
C THR A 195 -2.15 -4.75 8.71
N ASN A 196 -3.06 -4.96 7.75
CA ASN A 196 -2.90 -6.00 6.73
C ASN A 196 -1.63 -5.76 5.87
N CYS A 197 -1.13 -6.77 5.16
CA CYS A 197 -1.49 -8.19 5.28
C CYS A 197 -0.63 -8.84 6.36
N VAL A 198 -1.26 -9.61 7.24
CA VAL A 198 -0.59 -10.45 8.24
C VAL A 198 -1.20 -11.85 8.16
N LEU A 199 -0.34 -12.86 8.04
CA LEU A 199 -0.79 -14.26 8.01
C LEU A 199 -1.00 -14.78 9.44
N ILE A 200 -1.85 -15.80 9.58
CA ILE A 200 -1.93 -16.56 10.84
C ILE A 200 -0.54 -17.16 11.08
N PRO A 201 0.11 -16.87 12.23
CA PRO A 201 1.48 -17.29 12.45
C PRO A 201 1.57 -18.80 12.68
N SER A 202 2.68 -19.40 12.24
CA SER A 202 3.07 -20.73 12.69
C SER A 202 3.71 -20.67 14.08
N ASP A 203 3.75 -21.81 14.76
CA ASP A 203 4.35 -21.94 16.11
C ASP A 203 5.82 -21.51 16.19
N THR A 204 6.52 -21.42 15.04
CA THR A 204 7.92 -21.00 14.94
C THR A 204 8.17 -19.52 15.21
N TYR A 205 7.14 -18.67 15.12
CA TYR A 205 7.27 -17.23 15.38
C TYR A 205 6.05 -16.58 16.03
N ALA A 206 4.98 -17.34 16.30
CA ALA A 206 3.77 -16.83 16.93
C ALA A 206 4.06 -16.12 18.28
N ASP A 207 4.98 -16.65 19.07
CA ASP A 207 5.37 -16.13 20.40
C ASP A 207 6.11 -14.78 20.35
N ARG A 208 6.52 -14.34 19.16
CA ARG A 208 7.21 -13.07 18.89
C ARG A 208 6.53 -12.23 17.82
N LEU A 209 5.29 -12.57 17.43
CA LEU A 209 4.45 -11.74 16.58
C LEU A 209 3.59 -10.83 17.45
N PHE A 210 3.76 -9.54 17.25
CA PHE A 210 2.94 -8.49 17.83
C PHE A 210 2.05 -7.88 16.76
N THR A 211 0.83 -7.53 17.14
CA THR A 211 -0.07 -6.73 16.32
C THR A 211 -0.47 -5.48 17.09
N THR A 212 -0.96 -4.46 16.40
CA THR A 212 -1.46 -3.26 17.07
C THR A 212 -2.79 -2.81 16.47
N ARG A 213 -3.49 -1.91 17.18
CA ARG A 213 -4.75 -1.29 16.76
C ARG A 213 -5.80 -2.34 16.41
N ILE A 214 -6.33 -2.32 15.18
CA ILE A 214 -7.37 -3.22 14.70
C ILE A 214 -6.80 -4.56 14.19
N THR A 215 -5.49 -4.64 13.98
CA THR A 215 -4.84 -5.85 13.47
C THR A 215 -4.68 -6.86 14.58
N ALA A 216 -5.06 -8.10 14.32
CA ALA A 216 -4.95 -9.20 15.25
C ALA A 216 -4.91 -10.54 14.51
N VAL A 217 -4.19 -11.50 15.09
CA VAL A 217 -4.14 -12.89 14.64
C VAL A 217 -4.15 -13.83 15.85
N PRO A 218 -4.64 -15.07 15.72
CA PRO A 218 -4.48 -16.07 16.77
C PRO A 218 -3.01 -16.28 17.14
N GLY A 219 -2.72 -16.45 18.42
CA GLY A 219 -1.36 -16.71 18.94
C GLY A 219 -0.44 -15.49 19.03
N GLY A 220 -0.73 -14.40 18.30
CA GLY A 220 0.02 -13.14 18.40
C GLY A 220 -0.36 -12.32 19.65
N THR A 221 0.54 -11.43 20.07
CA THR A 221 0.30 -10.50 21.18
C THR A 221 -0.17 -9.14 20.65
N ARG A 222 -1.43 -8.76 20.94
CA ARG A 222 -1.96 -7.46 20.52
C ARG A 222 -1.57 -6.37 21.51
N ILE A 223 -0.86 -5.37 21.02
CA ILE A 223 -0.59 -4.11 21.71
C ILE A 223 -1.85 -3.23 21.57
N THR A 224 -2.39 -2.78 22.69
CA THR A 224 -3.67 -2.05 22.75
C THR A 224 -3.51 -0.55 22.99
N ASP A 225 -2.28 -0.10 23.22
CA ASP A 225 -1.86 1.26 23.44
C ASP A 225 -0.59 1.56 22.62
N ASP A 226 0.00 2.75 22.78
CA ASP A 226 1.20 3.14 22.06
C ASP A 226 2.49 2.65 22.77
N ASN A 227 2.42 1.62 23.62
CA ASN A 227 3.55 1.15 24.42
C ASN A 227 4.22 -0.09 23.79
N PHE A 228 5.37 0.12 23.15
CA PHE A 228 6.18 -0.93 22.54
C PHE A 228 7.18 -1.59 23.50
N ALA A 229 7.13 -1.29 24.81
CA ALA A 229 7.99 -1.95 25.79
C ALA A 229 7.95 -3.50 25.75
N PRO A 230 6.80 -4.17 25.53
CA PRO A 230 6.76 -5.63 25.37
C PRO A 230 7.55 -6.11 24.14
N VAL A 231 7.52 -5.36 23.03
CA VAL A 231 8.28 -5.68 21.81
C VAL A 231 9.77 -5.53 22.08
N ILE A 232 10.16 -4.43 22.73
CA ILE A 232 11.56 -4.15 23.09
C ILE A 232 12.11 -5.21 24.05
N ALA A 233 11.31 -5.64 25.03
CA ALA A 233 11.68 -6.72 25.92
C ALA A 233 11.88 -8.03 25.15
N LYS A 234 10.94 -8.39 24.27
CA LYS A 234 11.03 -9.59 23.45
C LYS A 234 12.25 -9.56 22.51
N ALA A 235 12.57 -8.40 21.93
CA ALA A 235 13.77 -8.24 21.09
C ALA A 235 15.08 -8.52 21.83
N LYS A 236 15.15 -8.27 23.14
CA LYS A 236 16.32 -8.59 23.98
C LYS A 236 16.40 -10.07 24.37
N GLU A 237 15.29 -10.79 24.32
CA GLU A 237 15.22 -12.22 24.58
C GLU A 237 15.50 -13.06 23.32
N CYS A 238 15.16 -12.54 22.14
CA CYS A 238 15.41 -13.18 20.86
C CYS A 238 16.91 -13.24 20.52
N ASP A 239 17.29 -14.26 19.76
CA ASP A 239 18.65 -14.36 19.21
C ASP A 239 18.97 -13.14 18.34
N SER A 240 20.23 -12.70 18.40
CA SER A 240 20.71 -11.63 17.52
C SER A 240 20.70 -12.08 16.05
N LEU A 241 20.36 -11.16 15.16
CA LEU A 241 20.50 -11.35 13.72
C LEU A 241 21.98 -11.46 13.36
N THR A 242 22.26 -12.22 12.32
CA THR A 242 23.58 -12.24 11.66
C THR A 242 23.60 -11.22 10.53
N GLU A 243 24.78 -10.68 10.21
CA GLU A 243 24.90 -9.80 9.05
C GLU A 243 24.77 -10.60 7.75
N ASN A 244 23.81 -10.19 6.92
CA ASN A 244 23.55 -10.76 5.61
C ASN A 244 22.87 -9.70 4.74
N ILE A 245 23.67 -8.82 4.13
CA ILE A 245 23.17 -7.82 3.17
C ILE A 245 22.98 -8.51 1.82
N VAL A 246 21.74 -8.53 1.34
CA VAL A 246 21.34 -9.18 0.10
C VAL A 246 21.56 -8.26 -1.10
N ARG A 247 21.21 -6.97 -0.96
CA ARG A 247 21.38 -5.95 -2.01
C ARG A 247 21.15 -4.54 -1.47
N GLU A 248 21.36 -3.55 -2.33
CA GLU A 248 20.88 -2.18 -2.16
C GLU A 248 19.82 -1.86 -3.21
N SER A 249 18.85 -1.01 -2.86
CA SER A 249 17.79 -0.57 -3.77
C SER A 249 17.55 0.92 -3.64
N THR A 250 17.34 1.61 -4.76
CA THR A 250 16.95 3.02 -4.73
C THR A 250 15.43 3.12 -4.80
N ILE A 251 14.82 3.75 -3.80
CA ILE A 251 13.38 4.02 -3.71
C ILE A 251 13.14 5.51 -3.52
N GLY A 252 11.87 5.94 -3.35
CA GLY A 252 11.54 7.31 -2.95
C GLY A 252 11.31 8.25 -4.12
N PHE A 253 10.85 7.74 -5.25
CA PHE A 253 10.42 8.53 -6.41
C PHE A 253 8.96 8.98 -6.25
N HIS A 254 8.68 9.64 -5.13
CA HIS A 254 7.39 10.25 -4.84
C HIS A 254 6.98 11.25 -5.93
N HIS A 255 5.69 11.54 -6.05
CA HIS A 255 5.18 12.39 -7.14
C HIS A 255 5.86 13.76 -7.19
N SER A 256 6.18 14.38 -6.05
CA SER A 256 6.93 15.65 -6.02
C SER A 256 8.31 15.56 -6.68
N VAL A 257 9.00 14.42 -6.58
CA VAL A 257 10.30 14.18 -7.22
C VAL A 257 10.11 14.09 -8.73
N ILE A 258 9.09 13.35 -9.17
CA ILE A 258 8.79 13.17 -10.59
C ILE A 258 8.32 14.49 -11.21
N LEU A 259 7.44 15.22 -10.53
CA LEU A 259 6.95 16.54 -10.97
C LEU A 259 8.07 17.58 -10.97
N GLY A 260 9.04 17.49 -10.06
CA GLY A 260 10.27 18.30 -10.10
C GLY A 260 11.14 18.01 -11.32
N LEU A 261 10.94 16.88 -11.99
CA LEU A 261 11.58 16.50 -13.25
C LEU A 261 10.67 16.74 -14.48
N ALA A 262 9.50 17.35 -14.31
CA ALA A 262 8.49 17.44 -15.36
C ALA A 262 9.02 18.07 -16.65
N ASP A 263 9.74 19.19 -16.58
CA ASP A 263 10.31 19.84 -17.78
C ASP A 263 11.25 18.90 -18.54
N LYS A 264 12.13 18.20 -17.83
CA LYS A 264 13.05 17.21 -18.40
C LYS A 264 12.30 16.04 -19.03
N VAL A 265 11.26 15.53 -18.37
CA VAL A 265 10.42 14.44 -18.89
C VAL A 265 9.68 14.90 -20.14
N VAL A 266 9.10 16.09 -20.14
CA VAL A 266 8.37 16.67 -21.28
C VAL A 266 9.31 16.91 -22.47
N GLU A 267 10.50 17.44 -22.22
CA GLU A 267 11.55 17.59 -23.24
C GLU A 267 11.94 16.24 -23.84
N ALA A 268 12.21 15.23 -22.99
CA ALA A 268 12.57 13.88 -23.44
C ALA A 268 11.45 13.21 -24.25
N VAL A 269 10.18 13.44 -23.89
CA VAL A 269 9.05 12.94 -24.68
C VAL A 269 8.95 13.67 -26.02
N LYS A 270 9.08 15.01 -26.04
CA LYS A 270 9.06 15.80 -27.29
C LYS A 270 10.23 15.47 -28.22
N ALA A 271 11.39 15.11 -27.65
CA ALA A 271 12.56 14.65 -28.39
C ALA A 271 12.43 13.20 -28.92
N GLY A 272 11.47 12.43 -28.41
CA GLY A 272 11.28 11.02 -28.75
C GLY A 272 12.19 10.06 -27.98
N ASP A 273 12.90 10.55 -26.96
CA ASP A 273 13.76 9.76 -26.07
C ASP A 273 12.93 8.88 -25.12
N ILE A 274 11.81 9.43 -24.63
CA ILE A 274 10.78 8.69 -23.88
C ILE A 274 9.53 8.59 -24.75
N GLN A 275 9.07 7.38 -25.02
CA GLN A 275 7.92 7.13 -25.90
C GLN A 275 6.75 6.48 -25.19
N ARG A 276 6.96 5.85 -24.03
CA ARG A 276 5.91 5.19 -23.26
C ARG A 276 6.10 5.35 -21.75
N PHE A 277 4.99 5.44 -21.04
CA PHE A 277 4.92 5.33 -19.59
C PHE A 277 4.11 4.10 -19.24
N TYR A 278 4.50 3.41 -18.18
CA TYR A 278 3.76 2.30 -17.61
C TYR A 278 3.46 2.59 -16.15
N VAL A 279 2.26 2.28 -15.68
CA VAL A 279 2.00 2.06 -14.26
C VAL A 279 1.88 0.56 -14.06
N ILE A 280 2.88 -0.05 -13.42
CA ILE A 280 2.88 -1.49 -13.10
C ILE A 280 3.01 -1.64 -11.59
N GLY A 281 1.93 -2.01 -10.91
CA GLY A 281 1.89 -2.00 -9.45
C GLY A 281 0.53 -2.40 -8.89
N GLY A 282 0.23 -1.96 -7.67
CA GLY A 282 -0.95 -2.36 -6.91
C GLY A 282 -0.60 -3.45 -5.90
N CYS A 283 -1.39 -4.52 -5.81
CA CYS A 283 -1.23 -5.54 -4.78
C CYS A 283 -0.74 -6.89 -5.34
N ASP A 284 0.33 -7.42 -4.75
CA ASP A 284 0.81 -8.77 -5.05
C ASP A 284 -0.03 -9.85 -4.32
N GLY A 285 0.13 -11.11 -4.73
CA GLY A 285 -0.54 -12.26 -4.12
C GLY A 285 0.09 -13.59 -4.53
N ALA A 286 -0.46 -14.68 -3.99
CA ALA A 286 0.09 -16.03 -4.13
C ALA A 286 -0.33 -16.77 -5.42
N GLU A 287 -1.23 -16.21 -6.21
CA GLU A 287 -1.78 -16.88 -7.39
C GLU A 287 -0.70 -17.14 -8.47
N LEU A 288 -0.70 -18.36 -9.02
CA LEU A 288 0.13 -18.70 -10.18
C LEU A 288 -0.27 -17.84 -11.38
N GLY A 289 0.69 -17.43 -12.21
CA GLY A 289 0.44 -16.56 -13.36
C GLY A 289 0.72 -15.07 -13.11
N ARG A 290 0.97 -14.66 -11.85
CA ARG A 290 1.41 -13.29 -11.52
C ARG A 290 2.81 -12.94 -12.05
N ASN A 291 3.53 -13.89 -12.66
CA ASN A 291 4.71 -13.61 -13.49
C ASN A 291 4.38 -12.79 -14.75
N TYR A 292 3.09 -12.66 -15.11
CA TYR A 292 2.62 -11.71 -16.12
C TYR A 292 3.18 -10.29 -15.90
N TYR A 293 3.10 -9.76 -14.67
CA TYR A 293 3.57 -8.40 -14.38
C TYR A 293 5.08 -8.26 -14.55
N THR A 294 5.85 -9.27 -14.14
CA THR A 294 7.29 -9.36 -14.39
C THR A 294 7.58 -9.32 -15.89
N GLN A 295 6.90 -10.16 -16.68
CA GLN A 295 7.10 -10.24 -18.12
C GLN A 295 6.76 -8.94 -18.83
N VAL A 296 5.66 -8.28 -18.47
CA VAL A 296 5.28 -6.98 -19.04
C VAL A 296 6.36 -5.93 -18.74
N ALA A 297 6.86 -5.88 -17.50
CA ALA A 297 7.88 -4.91 -17.14
C ALA A 297 9.21 -5.17 -17.87
N GLU A 298 9.69 -6.43 -17.88
CA GLU A 298 10.93 -6.83 -18.55
C GLU A 298 10.89 -6.64 -20.07
N GLN A 299 9.72 -6.80 -20.69
CA GLN A 299 9.52 -6.59 -22.13
C GLN A 299 9.20 -5.15 -22.49
N SER A 300 9.11 -4.24 -21.51
CA SER A 300 8.81 -2.84 -21.79
C SER A 300 9.95 -2.20 -22.61
N PRO A 301 9.63 -1.43 -23.68
CA PRO A 301 10.64 -0.86 -24.57
C PRO A 301 11.67 0.00 -23.83
N GLU A 302 12.95 -0.02 -24.23
CA GLU A 302 14.01 0.76 -23.57
C GLU A 302 13.69 2.26 -23.46
N GLN A 303 12.91 2.80 -24.39
CA GLN A 303 12.41 4.18 -24.39
C GLN A 303 11.14 4.35 -23.53
N SER A 304 11.10 3.71 -22.35
CA SER A 304 9.96 3.77 -21.44
C SER A 304 10.36 4.07 -20.00
N VAL A 305 9.40 4.65 -19.26
CA VAL A 305 9.46 4.80 -17.80
C VAL A 305 8.36 3.95 -17.18
N ILE A 306 8.70 3.19 -16.14
CA ILE A 306 7.80 2.37 -15.32
C ILE A 306 7.64 3.04 -13.96
N LEU A 307 6.42 3.47 -13.66
CA LEU A 307 5.97 3.88 -12.34
C LEU A 307 5.44 2.63 -11.60
N THR A 308 5.85 2.45 -10.35
CA THR A 308 5.34 1.37 -9.49
C THR A 308 4.96 1.88 -8.11
N LEU A 309 4.06 1.16 -7.47
CA LEU A 309 3.50 1.46 -6.16
C LEU A 309 2.87 0.20 -5.57
N GLY A 310 2.72 0.18 -4.25
CA GLY A 310 2.15 -0.96 -3.54
C GLY A 310 3.00 -2.22 -3.66
N CYS A 311 2.58 -3.31 -2.99
CA CYS A 311 3.41 -4.52 -2.91
C CYS A 311 3.52 -5.27 -4.26
N GLY A 312 2.72 -4.91 -5.27
CA GLY A 312 2.91 -5.34 -6.65
C GLY A 312 4.32 -5.04 -7.18
N LYS A 313 5.00 -4.01 -6.63
CA LYS A 313 6.39 -3.67 -6.96
C LYS A 313 7.36 -4.84 -6.83
N TYR A 314 7.12 -5.79 -5.91
CA TYR A 314 8.03 -6.92 -5.68
C TYR A 314 8.10 -7.88 -6.88
N ARG A 315 7.15 -7.80 -7.83
CA ARG A 315 7.20 -8.54 -9.09
C ARG A 315 8.19 -7.97 -10.10
N ILE A 316 8.56 -6.70 -9.98
CA ILE A 316 9.29 -5.99 -11.03
C ILE A 316 10.57 -5.32 -10.51
N ARG A 317 10.67 -5.01 -9.21
CA ARG A 317 11.83 -4.28 -8.63
C ARG A 317 13.14 -5.06 -8.56
N ASN A 318 13.16 -6.33 -8.97
CA ASN A 318 14.33 -7.20 -8.92
C ASN A 318 15.06 -7.27 -10.27
N HIS A 319 14.80 -6.32 -11.16
CA HIS A 319 15.39 -6.23 -12.50
C HIS A 319 16.00 -4.84 -12.70
N ASP A 320 17.18 -4.78 -13.31
CA ASP A 320 17.81 -3.50 -13.69
C ASP A 320 17.29 -3.05 -15.05
N TYR A 321 16.38 -2.08 -15.03
CA TYR A 321 15.81 -1.51 -16.25
C TYR A 321 16.71 -0.45 -16.91
N GLY A 322 17.79 -0.03 -16.26
CA GLY A 322 18.66 1.04 -16.72
C GLY A 322 18.03 2.43 -16.60
N THR A 323 18.49 3.36 -17.45
CA THR A 323 18.04 4.76 -17.47
C THR A 323 17.59 5.18 -18.87
N VAL A 324 16.61 6.09 -18.95
CA VAL A 324 16.16 6.75 -20.19
C VAL A 324 16.25 8.27 -20.00
N ALA A 325 16.86 8.98 -20.95
CA ALA A 325 17.14 10.43 -20.82
C ALA A 325 17.82 10.82 -19.49
N GLY A 326 18.64 9.94 -18.93
CA GLY A 326 19.27 10.13 -17.61
C GLY A 326 18.30 10.13 -16.43
N ILE A 327 17.16 9.44 -16.55
CA ILE A 327 16.17 9.18 -15.50
C ILE A 327 16.12 7.66 -15.30
N PRO A 328 16.12 7.12 -14.06
CA PRO A 328 15.89 5.70 -13.83
C PRO A 328 14.60 5.22 -14.49
N ARG A 329 14.64 4.07 -15.17
CA ARG A 329 13.46 3.54 -15.85
C ARG A 329 12.41 2.98 -14.89
N LEU A 330 12.79 2.57 -13.69
CA LEU A 330 11.85 2.16 -12.64
C LEU A 330 11.79 3.22 -11.54
N LEU A 331 10.60 3.77 -11.31
CA LEU A 331 10.33 4.80 -10.31
C LEU A 331 9.31 4.26 -9.30
N ASP A 332 9.81 3.85 -8.12
CA ASP A 332 8.97 3.42 -7.00
C ASP A 332 8.40 4.64 -6.25
N MET A 333 7.09 4.83 -6.41
CA MET A 333 6.34 5.95 -5.86
C MET A 333 5.98 5.78 -4.38
N GLY A 334 6.05 4.55 -3.85
CA GLY A 334 5.76 4.26 -2.44
C GLY A 334 4.71 3.17 -2.24
N GLN A 335 3.90 3.32 -1.21
CA GLN A 335 2.84 2.40 -0.79
C GLN A 335 1.68 2.38 -1.79
N CYS A 336 0.69 1.52 -1.58
CA CYS A 336 -0.52 1.49 -2.39
C CYS A 336 -1.30 2.82 -2.39
N ASN A 337 -1.35 3.55 -1.27
CA ASN A 337 -1.95 4.89 -1.19
C ASN A 337 -1.25 5.94 -2.08
N ASP A 338 0.02 5.73 -2.43
CA ASP A 338 0.77 6.64 -3.30
C ASP A 338 0.32 6.53 -4.78
N ALA A 339 -0.72 5.72 -5.05
CA ALA A 339 -1.54 5.82 -6.26
C ALA A 339 -2.10 7.23 -6.49
N TYR A 340 -2.34 8.02 -5.43
CA TYR A 340 -2.62 9.46 -5.58
C TYR A 340 -1.53 10.16 -6.39
N GLY A 341 -0.27 9.90 -6.05
CA GLY A 341 0.87 10.47 -6.75
C GLY A 341 0.93 10.07 -8.23
N ALA A 342 0.63 8.82 -8.56
CA ALA A 342 0.58 8.37 -9.95
C ALA A 342 -0.50 9.12 -10.76
N VAL A 343 -1.67 9.37 -10.15
CA VAL A 343 -2.72 10.20 -10.74
C VAL A 343 -2.25 11.64 -10.94
N GLN A 344 -1.57 12.25 -9.96
CA GLN A 344 -1.04 13.61 -10.09
C GLN A 344 -0.01 13.73 -11.22
N VAL A 345 0.88 12.74 -11.36
CA VAL A 345 1.86 12.71 -12.46
C VAL A 345 1.16 12.61 -13.81
N ALA A 346 0.17 11.73 -13.96
CA ALA A 346 -0.59 11.61 -15.20
C ALA A 346 -1.31 12.92 -15.56
N LEU A 347 -1.96 13.58 -14.59
CA LEU A 347 -2.61 14.88 -14.81
C LEU A 347 -1.63 15.98 -15.21
N ALA A 348 -0.46 16.04 -14.58
CA ALA A 348 0.55 17.03 -14.91
C ALA A 348 1.12 16.81 -16.33
N LEU A 349 1.37 15.55 -16.71
CA LEU A 349 1.79 15.21 -18.05
C LEU A 349 0.72 15.57 -19.09
N SER A 350 -0.56 15.28 -18.82
CA SER A 350 -1.64 15.60 -19.77
C SER A 350 -1.76 17.10 -19.99
N GLN A 351 -1.59 17.90 -18.93
CA GLN A 351 -1.53 19.36 -19.04
C GLN A 351 -0.32 19.84 -19.85
N ALA A 352 0.86 19.24 -19.63
CA ALA A 352 2.08 19.62 -20.35
C ALA A 352 2.06 19.27 -21.85
N PHE A 353 1.29 18.25 -22.24
CA PHE A 353 1.07 17.84 -23.63
C PHE A 353 -0.20 18.43 -24.26
N ASP A 354 -0.98 19.21 -23.52
CA ASP A 354 -2.27 19.78 -23.96
C ASP A 354 -3.21 18.68 -24.51
N CYS A 355 -3.37 17.59 -23.75
CA CYS A 355 -4.19 16.45 -24.11
C CYS A 355 -4.99 15.91 -22.92
N SER A 356 -5.91 14.96 -23.16
CA SER A 356 -6.55 14.24 -22.05
C SER A 356 -5.60 13.18 -21.47
N VAL A 357 -5.88 12.70 -20.25
CA VAL A 357 -5.12 11.59 -19.65
C VAL A 357 -5.16 10.33 -20.54
N ASN A 358 -6.27 10.11 -21.26
CA ASN A 358 -6.41 8.96 -22.15
C ASN A 358 -5.61 9.07 -23.46
N ASP A 359 -5.14 10.28 -23.79
CA ASP A 359 -4.30 10.52 -24.98
C ASP A 359 -2.81 10.38 -24.67
N LEU A 360 -2.45 10.27 -23.38
CA LEU A 360 -1.06 10.05 -22.98
C LEU A 360 -0.57 8.69 -23.49
N PRO A 361 0.73 8.55 -23.80
CA PRO A 361 1.33 7.26 -24.09
C PRO A 361 1.53 6.45 -22.79
N LEU A 362 0.46 6.29 -22.02
CA LEU A 362 0.41 5.70 -20.69
C LEU A 362 -0.33 4.36 -20.73
N GLU A 363 0.34 3.29 -20.32
CA GLU A 363 -0.22 1.97 -20.16
C GLU A 363 -0.44 1.67 -18.67
N ILE A 364 -1.67 1.35 -18.27
CA ILE A 364 -2.02 1.05 -16.88
C ILE A 364 -2.16 -0.47 -16.71
N VAL A 365 -1.21 -1.07 -16.00
CA VAL A 365 -1.12 -2.52 -15.76
C VAL A 365 -1.17 -2.78 -14.26
N LEU A 366 -2.38 -2.69 -13.70
CA LEU A 366 -2.62 -2.83 -12.26
C LEU A 366 -2.85 -4.28 -11.85
N SER A 367 -2.16 -4.67 -10.78
CA SER A 367 -2.41 -5.89 -10.01
C SER A 367 -3.28 -5.57 -8.80
N TRP A 368 -4.20 -6.46 -8.44
CA TRP A 368 -5.07 -6.28 -7.29
C TRP A 368 -5.14 -7.56 -6.43
N PHE A 369 -5.56 -7.40 -5.17
CA PHE A 369 -5.74 -8.50 -4.22
C PHE A 369 -6.79 -8.17 -3.15
N GLU A 370 -6.68 -7.00 -2.52
CA GLU A 370 -7.54 -6.55 -1.41
C GLU A 370 -8.19 -5.18 -1.70
N GLN A 371 -8.95 -4.66 -0.72
CA GLN A 371 -9.88 -3.54 -0.82
C GLN A 371 -9.18 -2.21 -1.06
#